data_AF-A0A352SDN5-F1
#
_entry.id   AF-A0A352SDN5-F1
#
_cell.length_a   1.000
_cell.length_b   1.000
_cell.length_c   1.000
_cell.angle_alpha   90.00
_cell.angle_beta   90.00
_cell.angle_gamma   90.00
#
_symmetry.space_group_name_H-M   'P 1'
#
loop_
_entity.id
_entity.type
_entity.pdbx_description
1 polymer ?
#
loop_
_entity_poly.entity_id
_entity_poly.type
_entity_poly.pdbx_seq_one_letter_code
_entity_poly.pdbx_strand_id
1 'polypeptide(L)'
;AQCDVVVENYKAGSLKKYGLDYESIRALRPDIIYCSVTGFGPDGPYAPRPAYDFILQGMAGLMSTCGQPDGTPGAAPMRTAIPLTDILTGLYASVALMGALYHRQATGEGQFIDAAMI
;
A
#
# COMPACT_ATOMS: atom_id res chain seq x y z
N ALA A 1 23.09 8.55 -5.36
CA ALA A 1 21.63 8.77 -5.50
C ALA A 1 21.24 10.03 -4.73
N GLN A 2 20.27 10.81 -5.21
CA GLN A 2 19.87 12.10 -4.59
C GLN A 2 18.53 12.06 -3.83
N CYS A 3 17.77 10.96 -3.91
CA CYS A 3 16.48 10.82 -3.24
C CYS A 3 16.63 10.24 -1.84
N ASP A 4 15.83 10.75 -0.90
CA ASP A 4 15.75 10.24 0.47
C ASP A 4 14.72 9.12 0.65
N VAL A 5 13.68 9.15 -0.19
CA VAL A 5 12.54 8.24 -0.16
C VAL A 5 12.24 7.77 -1.57
N VAL A 6 11.95 6.48 -1.72
CA VAL A 6 11.33 5.90 -2.91
C VAL A 6 9.94 5.41 -2.53
N VAL A 7 8.93 5.81 -3.29
CA VAL A 7 7.55 5.33 -3.13
C VAL A 7 7.11 4.75 -4.46
N GLU A 8 6.51 3.58 -4.41
CA GLU A 8 5.99 2.91 -5.59
C GLU A 8 4.70 2.15 -5.29
N ASN A 9 3.84 2.01 -6.30
CA ASN A 9 2.57 1.30 -6.21
C ASN A 9 2.40 0.26 -7.32
N TYR A 10 3.50 -0.37 -7.75
CA TYR A 10 3.44 -1.43 -8.74
C TYR A 10 2.97 -2.72 -8.09
N LYS A 11 2.49 -3.65 -8.91
CA LYS A 11 2.24 -5.02 -8.46
C LYS A 11 3.51 -5.59 -7.83
N ALA A 12 3.37 -6.25 -6.68
CA ALA A 12 4.47 -6.84 -5.92
C ALA A 12 5.47 -7.59 -6.82
N GLY A 13 6.76 -7.28 -6.65
CA GLY A 13 7.86 -7.87 -7.41
C GLY A 13 8.06 -7.35 -8.85
N SER A 14 7.17 -6.49 -9.38
CA SER A 14 7.26 -6.01 -10.77
C SER A 14 8.50 -5.16 -11.04
N LEU A 15 9.00 -4.46 -10.03
CA LEU A 15 10.17 -3.59 -10.15
C LEU A 15 11.51 -4.33 -10.09
N LYS A 16 11.52 -5.59 -9.64
CA LYS A 16 12.74 -6.39 -9.53
C LYS A 16 13.46 -6.58 -10.86
N LYS A 17 12.72 -6.79 -11.95
CA LYS A 17 13.29 -6.89 -13.31
C LYS A 17 13.98 -5.61 -13.80
N TYR A 18 13.70 -4.48 -13.16
CA TYR A 18 14.29 -3.18 -13.50
C TYR A 18 15.40 -2.77 -12.52
N GLY A 19 15.71 -3.58 -11.50
CA GLY A 19 16.63 -3.21 -10.42
C GLY A 19 16.12 -2.06 -9.57
N LEU A 20 14.78 -1.88 -9.50
CA LEU A 20 14.12 -0.83 -8.74
C LEU A 20 13.40 -1.36 -7.50
N ASP A 21 13.64 -2.62 -7.12
CA ASP A 21 13.18 -3.18 -5.84
C ASP A 21 14.06 -2.73 -4.67
N TYR A 22 13.55 -2.92 -3.45
CA TYR A 22 14.23 -2.47 -2.23
C TYR A 22 15.68 -2.95 -2.12
N GLU A 23 15.96 -4.24 -2.37
CA GLU A 23 17.31 -4.77 -2.21
C GLU A 23 18.29 -4.16 -3.23
N SER A 24 17.84 -4.01 -4.48
CA SER A 24 18.61 -3.36 -5.53
C SER A 24 18.93 -1.89 -5.21
N ILE A 25 17.95 -1.12 -4.70
CA ILE A 25 18.15 0.28 -4.34
C ILE A 25 19.01 0.41 -3.08
N ARG A 26 18.76 -0.41 -2.06
CA ARG A 26 19.51 -0.42 -0.79
C ARG A 26 20.99 -0.71 -1.01
N ALA A 27 21.34 -1.57 -1.97
CA ALA A 27 22.73 -1.83 -2.34
C ALA A 27 23.47 -0.56 -2.83
N LEU A 28 22.75 0.39 -3.42
CA LEU A 28 23.29 1.67 -3.89
C LEU A 28 23.19 2.79 -2.85
N ARG A 29 22.19 2.71 -1.96
CA ARG A 29 21.94 3.68 -0.90
C ARG A 29 21.44 2.97 0.37
N PRO A 30 22.34 2.59 1.30
CA PRO A 30 22.00 1.79 2.48
C PRO A 30 21.02 2.45 3.46
N ASP A 31 20.95 3.78 3.46
CA ASP A 31 20.06 4.61 4.29
C ASP A 31 18.72 4.96 3.58
N ILE A 32 18.41 4.31 2.46
CA ILE A 32 17.19 4.62 1.71
C ILE A 32 15.94 4.21 2.51
N ILE A 33 14.91 5.06 2.45
CA ILE A 33 13.57 4.69 2.88
C ILE A 33 12.79 4.28 1.63
N TYR A 34 12.24 3.08 1.63
CA TYR A 34 11.49 2.54 0.50
C TYR A 34 10.08 2.18 0.96
N CYS A 35 9.07 2.67 0.28
CA CYS A 35 7.68 2.35 0.54
C CYS A 35 7.05 1.67 -0.68
N SER A 36 6.59 0.43 -0.48
CA SER A 36 5.83 -0.33 -1.45
C SER A 36 4.35 -0.31 -1.08
N VAL A 37 3.52 0.28 -1.92
CA VAL A 37 2.07 0.28 -1.76
C VAL A 37 1.48 -0.82 -2.63
N THR A 38 0.94 -1.86 -2.00
CA THR A 38 0.40 -3.02 -2.71
C THR A 38 -1.02 -3.33 -2.27
N GLY A 39 -1.76 -4.07 -3.08
CA GLY A 39 -3.11 -4.48 -2.71
C GLY A 39 -3.19 -5.35 -1.47
N PHE A 40 -2.37 -6.40 -1.44
CA PHE A 40 -2.47 -7.50 -0.48
C PHE A 40 -1.17 -7.76 0.29
N GLY A 41 -0.18 -6.89 0.16
CA GLY A 41 1.18 -7.14 0.65
C GLY A 41 2.02 -7.95 -0.35
N PRO A 42 3.32 -8.12 -0.06
CA PRO A 42 4.27 -8.88 -0.87
C PRO A 42 4.15 -10.39 -0.68
N ASP A 43 3.49 -10.83 0.40
CA ASP A 43 3.43 -12.22 0.83
C ASP A 43 2.02 -12.83 0.69
N GLY A 44 1.98 -14.16 0.69
CA GLY A 44 0.73 -14.92 0.71
C GLY A 44 0.05 -15.12 -0.66
N PRO A 45 -1.12 -15.78 -0.67
CA PRO A 45 -1.76 -16.25 -1.91
C PRO A 45 -2.35 -15.12 -2.77
N TYR A 46 -2.53 -13.92 -2.19
CA TYR A 46 -3.11 -12.76 -2.85
C TYR A 46 -2.08 -11.76 -3.37
N ALA A 47 -0.81 -11.85 -2.95
CA ALA A 47 0.28 -10.99 -3.43
C ALA A 47 0.36 -10.83 -4.97
N PRO A 48 0.16 -11.88 -5.80
CA PRO A 48 0.23 -11.72 -7.25
C PRO A 48 -1.08 -11.22 -7.87
N ARG A 49 -2.13 -10.96 -7.10
CA ARG A 49 -3.42 -10.52 -7.65
C ARG A 49 -3.44 -9.01 -7.88
N PRO A 50 -4.10 -8.54 -8.96
CA PRO A 50 -4.39 -7.13 -9.08
C PRO A 50 -5.37 -6.74 -7.97
N ALA A 51 -5.14 -5.57 -7.38
CA ALA A 51 -6.06 -4.97 -6.44
C ALA A 51 -6.48 -3.60 -6.95
N TYR A 52 -7.77 -3.35 -6.85
CA TYR A 52 -8.38 -2.05 -7.07
C TYR A 52 -9.23 -1.76 -5.83
N ASP A 53 -9.43 -0.48 -5.53
CA ASP A 53 -10.12 -0.06 -4.31
C ASP A 53 -11.45 -0.81 -4.09
N PHE A 54 -12.33 -0.91 -5.09
CA PHE A 54 -13.61 -1.62 -4.92
C PHE A 54 -13.48 -3.13 -4.65
N ILE A 55 -12.40 -3.79 -5.13
CA ILE A 55 -12.12 -5.19 -4.79
C ILE A 55 -11.83 -5.29 -3.30
N LEU A 56 -10.99 -4.39 -2.80
CA LEU A 56 -10.56 -4.37 -1.41
C LEU A 56 -11.68 -3.91 -0.48
N GLN A 57 -12.48 -2.92 -0.86
CA GLN A 57 -13.69 -2.54 -0.12
C GLN A 57 -14.67 -3.71 0.00
N GLY A 58 -14.81 -4.52 -1.04
CA GLY A 58 -15.62 -5.73 -1.00
C GLY A 58 -15.02 -6.80 -0.08
N MET A 59 -13.73 -7.07 -0.20
CA MET A 59 -13.04 -8.08 0.58
C MET A 59 -12.89 -7.73 2.07
N ALA A 60 -12.66 -6.46 2.40
CA ALA A 60 -12.55 -5.95 3.76
C ALA A 60 -13.94 -5.77 4.44
N GLY A 61 -15.03 -6.03 3.72
CA GLY A 61 -16.38 -5.92 4.24
C GLY A 61 -16.95 -4.50 4.31
N LEU A 62 -16.21 -3.48 3.89
CA LEU A 62 -16.70 -2.09 3.87
C LEU A 62 -17.95 -1.93 3.01
N MET A 63 -18.03 -2.65 1.89
CA MET A 63 -19.23 -2.60 1.04
C MET A 63 -20.48 -3.14 1.75
N SER A 64 -20.32 -4.01 2.75
CA SER A 64 -21.47 -4.54 3.52
C SER A 64 -22.13 -3.49 4.41
N THR A 65 -21.42 -2.39 4.73
CA THR A 65 -21.96 -1.29 5.55
C THR A 65 -22.55 -0.16 4.70
N CYS A 66 -22.59 -0.32 3.38
CA CYS A 66 -22.99 0.70 2.42
C CYS A 66 -24.08 0.13 1.49
N GLY A 67 -25.14 0.91 1.27
CA GLY A 67 -26.26 0.51 0.40
C GLY A 67 -27.60 0.58 1.12
N GLN A 68 -28.63 -0.02 0.51
CA GLN A 68 -29.95 -0.11 1.13
C GLN A 68 -30.01 -1.32 2.09
N PRO A 69 -30.78 -1.23 3.19
CA PRO A 69 -30.93 -2.35 4.14
C PRO A 69 -31.48 -3.61 3.46
N ASP A 70 -31.10 -4.78 3.98
CA ASP A 70 -31.60 -6.06 3.50
C ASP A 70 -33.14 -6.10 3.50
N GLY A 71 -33.70 -6.70 2.45
CA GLY A 71 -35.16 -6.81 2.27
C GLY A 71 -35.83 -5.57 1.64
N THR A 72 -35.08 -4.51 1.35
CA THR A 72 -35.59 -3.34 0.61
C THR A 72 -35.37 -3.47 -0.91
N PRO A 73 -36.21 -2.87 -1.77
CA PRO A 73 -35.97 -2.85 -3.22
C PRO A 73 -34.62 -2.22 -3.56
N GLY A 74 -33.75 -2.96 -4.25
CA GLY A 74 -32.40 -2.50 -4.62
C GLY A 74 -31.34 -2.73 -3.53
N ALA A 75 -31.63 -3.54 -2.50
CA ALA A 75 -30.64 -3.96 -1.51
C ALA A 75 -29.47 -4.72 -2.16
N ALA A 76 -28.26 -4.19 -1.99
CA ALA A 76 -27.00 -4.81 -2.35
C ALA A 76 -25.84 -4.08 -1.67
N PRO A 77 -24.72 -4.76 -1.35
CA PRO A 77 -23.49 -4.11 -0.93
C PRO A 77 -23.01 -3.10 -1.99
N MET A 78 -22.73 -1.87 -1.58
CA MET A 78 -22.29 -0.80 -2.46
C MET A 78 -20.90 -0.31 -2.07
N ARG A 79 -20.10 0.10 -3.06
CA ARG A 79 -18.84 0.79 -2.77
C ARG A 79 -19.12 2.16 -2.19
N THR A 80 -18.18 2.66 -1.40
CA THR A 80 -18.21 4.06 -0.99
C THR A 80 -18.02 4.99 -2.20
N ALA A 81 -18.48 6.24 -2.06
CA ALA A 81 -18.38 7.23 -3.14
C ALA A 81 -16.92 7.58 -3.46
N ILE A 82 -16.08 7.61 -2.44
CA ILE A 82 -14.65 7.91 -2.52
C ILE A 82 -13.83 6.61 -2.49
N PRO A 83 -12.64 6.58 -3.10
CA PRO A 83 -11.77 5.41 -3.04
C PRO A 83 -11.10 5.34 -1.66
N LEU A 84 -11.85 4.83 -0.68
CA LEU A 84 -11.47 4.92 0.72
C LEU A 84 -10.18 4.15 1.02
N THR A 85 -9.99 2.98 0.40
CA THR A 85 -8.78 2.17 0.64
C THR A 85 -7.55 2.88 0.08
N ASP A 86 -7.61 3.43 -1.14
CA ASP A 86 -6.50 4.21 -1.71
C ASP A 86 -6.11 5.39 -0.82
N ILE A 87 -7.11 6.17 -0.34
CA ILE A 87 -6.87 7.36 0.47
C ILE A 87 -6.27 7.00 1.83
N LEU A 88 -6.84 6.00 2.51
CA LEU A 88 -6.36 5.57 3.82
C LEU A 88 -4.95 4.97 3.73
N THR A 89 -4.68 4.12 2.74
CA THR A 89 -3.34 3.56 2.55
C THR A 89 -2.33 4.66 2.26
N GLY A 90 -2.66 5.66 1.44
CA GLY A 90 -1.80 6.82 1.20
C GLY A 90 -1.51 7.62 2.47
N LEU A 91 -2.53 7.82 3.32
CA LEU A 91 -2.38 8.50 4.61
C LEU A 91 -1.46 7.72 5.56
N TYR A 92 -1.72 6.42 5.74
CA TYR A 92 -0.91 5.58 6.63
C TYR A 92 0.52 5.39 6.13
N ALA A 93 0.72 5.24 4.81
CA ALA A 93 2.04 5.22 4.19
C ALA A 93 2.79 6.53 4.46
N SER A 94 2.12 7.68 4.36
CA SER A 94 2.72 8.98 4.66
C SER A 94 3.14 9.09 6.13
N VAL A 95 2.32 8.59 7.07
CA VAL A 95 2.68 8.54 8.50
C VAL A 95 3.88 7.62 8.75
N ALA A 96 3.89 6.44 8.14
CA ALA A 96 5.01 5.50 8.23
C ALA A 96 6.30 6.10 7.66
N LEU A 97 6.22 6.82 6.54
CA LEU A 97 7.34 7.53 5.94
C LEU A 97 7.91 8.61 6.85
N MET A 98 7.05 9.41 7.51
CA MET A 98 7.51 10.39 8.50
C MET A 98 8.21 9.70 9.68
N GLY A 99 7.69 8.58 10.16
CA GLY A 99 8.32 7.77 11.19
C GLY A 99 9.68 7.23 10.76
N ALA A 100 9.81 6.73 9.54
CA ALA A 100 11.07 6.22 9.00
C ALA A 100 12.11 7.34 8.77
N LEU A 101 11.67 8.52 8.34
CA LEU A 101 12.54 9.70 8.25
C LEU A 101 13.09 10.10 9.62
N TYR A 102 12.23 10.11 10.63
CA TYR A 102 12.64 10.39 12.01
C TYR A 102 13.60 9.31 12.56
N HIS A 103 13.31 8.03 12.32
CA HIS A 103 14.19 6.91 12.67
C HIS A 103 15.57 7.09 12.03
N ARG A 104 15.62 7.31 10.71
CA ARG A 104 16.87 7.52 9.96
C ARG A 104 17.65 8.72 10.48
N GLN A 105 16.99 9.79 10.88
CA GLN A 105 17.68 10.93 11.49
C GLN A 105 18.37 10.56 12.82
N ALA A 106 17.78 9.67 13.61
CA ALA A 106 18.33 9.25 14.89
C ALA A 106 19.41 8.17 14.76
N THR A 107 19.30 7.27 13.78
CA THR A 107 20.15 6.06 13.67
C THR A 107 21.08 6.05 12.46
N GLY A 108 20.78 6.85 11.43
CA GLY A 108 21.41 6.76 10.12
C GLY A 108 20.90 5.61 9.24
N GLU A 109 19.93 4.82 9.73
CA GLU A 109 19.43 3.62 9.04
C GLU A 109 18.09 3.88 8.33
N GLY A 110 18.02 3.46 7.06
CA GLY A 110 16.80 3.45 6.26
C GLY A 110 15.88 2.28 6.62
N GLN A 111 14.69 2.23 6.03
CA GLN A 111 13.69 1.20 6.28
C GLN A 111 12.89 0.85 5.03
N PHE A 112 12.44 -0.40 4.96
CA PHE A 112 11.41 -0.83 4.02
C PHE A 112 10.04 -0.77 4.70
N ILE A 113 9.09 -0.13 4.03
CA ILE A 113 7.69 -0.01 4.44
C ILE A 113 6.85 -0.77 3.42
N ASP A 114 6.16 -1.79 3.90
CA ASP A 114 5.06 -2.43 3.18
C ASP A 114 3.74 -1.80 3.60
N ALA A 115 3.05 -1.17 2.65
CA ALA A 115 1.76 -0.55 2.82
C ALA A 115 0.72 -1.33 2.00
N ALA A 116 0.21 -2.41 2.58
CA ALA A 116 -0.90 -3.16 2.03
C ALA A 116 -2.21 -2.36 2.16
N MET A 117 -3.07 -2.45 1.15
CA MET A 117 -4.35 -1.75 1.13
C MET A 117 -5.50 -2.51 1.80
N ILE A 118 -5.35 -3.82 2.02
CA ILE A 118 -6.34 -4.70 2.65
C ILE A 118 -6.36 -4.56 4.18
#